data_AF-A0A1E1WAU1-F1
#
_entry.id   AF-A0A1E1WAU1-F1
#
_cell.length_a   1.000
_cell.length_b   1.000
_cell.length_c   1.000
_cell.angle_alpha   90.00
_cell.angle_beta   90.00
_cell.angle_gamma   90.00
#
_symmetry.space_group_name_H-M   'P 1'
#
loop_
_entity.id
_entity.type
_entity.pdbx_description
1 polymer ?
#
loop_
_entity_poly.entity_id
_entity_poly.type
_entity_poly.pdbx_seq_one_letter_code
_entity_poly.pdbx_strand_id
1 'polypeptide(L)'
;MSDAEVDVPTTFKKRNIRNRGGRKRKSTSSEEKSDTSSDDQRIVLPTKRPQKANPNIQSTSGPKKQKPELANSDSSSDDEKAKDARTTLSVQQQRENATATYELDTERDRDAQAIFEKAQKINEDLQGQADDKVYRGINNYAQYYKKRDTAAGNA
;
A
#
# COMPACT_ATOMS: atom_id res chain seq x y z
N MET A 1 57.62 -11.04 -5.95
CA MET A 1 56.21 -11.26 -6.32
C MET A 1 55.91 -10.27 -7.42
N SER A 2 55.81 -10.73 -8.67
CA SER A 2 55.52 -9.88 -9.83
C SER A 2 54.03 -10.00 -10.15
N ASP A 3 53.29 -8.91 -9.98
CA ASP A 3 51.89 -8.84 -10.40
C ASP A 3 51.82 -8.91 -11.93
N ALA A 4 51.12 -9.92 -12.43
CA ALA A 4 50.77 -10.03 -13.83
C ALA A 4 49.40 -9.35 -14.02
N GLU A 5 49.37 -8.19 -14.66
CA GLU A 5 48.12 -7.54 -15.08
C GLU A 5 47.45 -8.41 -16.15
N VAL A 6 46.30 -8.98 -15.79
CA VAL A 6 45.44 -9.70 -16.73
C VAL A 6 44.48 -8.70 -17.36
N ASP A 7 44.80 -8.28 -18.59
CA ASP A 7 43.96 -7.37 -19.35
C ASP A 7 42.75 -8.13 -19.90
N VAL A 8 41.55 -7.82 -19.39
CA VAL A 8 40.30 -8.49 -19.77
C VAL A 8 39.62 -7.70 -20.90
N PRO A 9 39.44 -8.26 -22.10
CA PRO A 9 38.83 -7.53 -23.21
C PRO A 9 37.32 -7.34 -22.97
N THR A 10 36.92 -6.12 -22.63
CA THR A 10 35.51 -5.74 -22.48
C THR A 10 34.88 -5.46 -23.86
N THR A 11 34.47 -6.51 -24.57
CA THR A 11 33.68 -6.34 -25.82
C THR A 11 32.19 -6.40 -25.53
N PHE A 12 31.49 -5.26 -25.66
CA PHE A 12 30.02 -5.23 -25.59
C PHE A 12 29.43 -5.46 -26.99
N LYS A 13 28.70 -6.56 -27.17
CA LYS A 13 28.03 -6.88 -28.44
C LYS A 13 26.77 -6.01 -28.60
N LYS A 14 26.86 -4.95 -29.40
CA LYS A 14 25.74 -4.05 -29.71
C LYS A 14 24.63 -4.80 -30.44
N ARG A 15 23.43 -4.87 -29.84
CA ARG A 15 22.26 -5.51 -30.45
C ARG A 15 21.67 -4.61 -31.55
N ASN A 16 21.37 -5.18 -32.71
CA ASN A 16 20.73 -4.47 -33.82
C ASN A 16 19.20 -4.43 -33.60
N ILE A 17 18.70 -3.37 -32.97
CA ILE A 17 17.27 -3.16 -32.72
C ILE A 17 16.69 -2.43 -33.93
N ARG A 18 15.97 -3.16 -34.79
CA ARG A 18 15.17 -2.55 -35.85
C ARG A 18 13.88 -2.04 -35.23
N ASN A 19 13.70 -0.72 -35.16
CA ASN A 19 12.50 -0.06 -34.66
C ASN A 19 11.30 -0.33 -35.61
N ARG A 20 10.67 -1.51 -35.48
CA ARG A 20 9.45 -1.88 -36.23
C ARG A 20 8.15 -1.34 -35.61
N GLY A 21 8.24 -0.30 -34.78
CA GLY A 21 7.08 0.27 -34.07
C GLY A 21 7.20 1.77 -33.75
N GLY A 22 8.04 2.52 -34.47
CA GLY A 22 8.14 3.96 -34.27
C GLY A 22 6.92 4.70 -34.84
N ARG A 23 6.10 5.31 -33.97
CA ARG A 23 5.04 6.25 -34.35
C ARG A 23 5.67 7.42 -35.11
N LYS A 24 5.39 7.55 -36.41
CA LYS A 24 5.73 8.75 -37.19
C LYS A 24 4.93 9.93 -36.63
N ARG A 25 5.59 10.90 -36.00
CA ARG A 25 4.96 12.19 -35.68
C ARG A 25 4.93 13.01 -36.97
N LYS A 26 3.73 13.43 -37.39
CA LYS A 26 3.56 14.34 -38.53
C LYS A 26 3.90 15.75 -38.05
N SER A 27 4.86 16.41 -38.69
CA SER A 27 5.12 17.84 -38.49
C SER A 27 3.94 18.61 -39.11
N THR A 28 3.23 19.37 -38.30
CA THR A 28 2.12 20.22 -38.75
C THR A 28 2.68 21.53 -39.30
N SER A 29 2.71 21.66 -40.63
CA SER A 29 2.60 22.95 -41.32
C SER A 29 1.12 23.18 -41.60
N SER A 30 0.66 24.41 -41.38
CA SER A 30 -0.70 24.91 -41.52
C SER A 30 -1.34 24.59 -42.87
N GLU A 31 -2.62 24.22 -42.86
CA GLU A 31 -3.71 24.88 -43.59
C GLU A 31 -5.02 24.09 -43.40
N GLU A 32 -6.09 24.82 -43.09
CA GLU A 32 -7.43 24.29 -42.85
C GLU A 32 -8.12 23.87 -44.16
N LYS A 33 -8.87 22.75 -44.13
CA LYS A 33 -10.13 22.59 -44.87
C LYS A 33 -11.07 21.60 -44.15
N SER A 34 -12.29 22.06 -43.93
CA SER A 34 -13.49 21.29 -43.60
C SER A 34 -13.89 20.37 -44.76
N ASP A 35 -14.35 19.15 -44.48
CA ASP A 35 -15.73 18.72 -44.80
C ASP A 35 -16.00 17.25 -44.46
N THR A 36 -17.29 17.04 -44.20
CA THR A 36 -17.99 15.88 -43.66
C THR A 36 -17.93 14.60 -44.51
N SER A 37 -17.83 13.43 -43.87
CA SER A 37 -18.37 12.17 -44.38
C SER A 37 -18.53 11.17 -43.23
N SER A 38 -19.78 10.97 -42.83
CA SER A 38 -20.26 9.89 -41.98
C SER A 38 -20.19 8.58 -42.75
N ASP A 39 -19.39 7.62 -42.26
CA ASP A 39 -19.79 6.21 -42.14
C ASP A 39 -18.65 5.38 -41.51
N ASP A 40 -18.99 4.70 -40.41
CA ASP A 40 -18.29 3.57 -39.79
C ASP A 40 -16.79 3.71 -39.43
N GLN A 41 -16.47 4.55 -38.44
CA GLN A 41 -15.20 4.42 -37.70
C GLN A 41 -15.22 3.20 -36.75
N ARG A 42 -14.98 1.99 -37.28
CA ARG A 42 -14.74 0.80 -36.45
C ARG A 42 -13.32 0.80 -35.88
N ILE A 43 -13.21 0.89 -34.56
CA ILE A 43 -11.94 0.77 -33.82
C ILE A 43 -11.51 -0.70 -33.85
N VAL A 44 -10.48 -1.03 -34.64
CA VAL A 44 -9.86 -2.36 -34.62
C VAL A 44 -8.95 -2.45 -33.40
N LEU A 45 -9.43 -3.06 -32.31
CA LEU A 45 -8.58 -3.38 -31.17
C LEU A 45 -7.54 -4.42 -31.61
N PRO A 46 -6.24 -4.22 -31.31
CA PRO A 46 -5.23 -5.24 -31.59
C PRO A 46 -5.56 -6.51 -30.81
N THR A 47 -5.81 -7.60 -31.53
CA THR A 47 -6.05 -8.90 -30.91
C THR A 47 -4.78 -9.34 -30.20
N LYS A 48 -4.89 -9.64 -28.90
CA LYS A 48 -3.76 -10.15 -28.11
C LYS A 48 -3.37 -11.50 -28.71
N ARG A 49 -2.15 -11.60 -29.24
CA ARG A 49 -1.57 -12.88 -29.67
C ARG A 49 -1.39 -13.78 -28.45
N PRO A 50 -1.66 -15.09 -28.55
CA PRO A 50 -1.43 -16.01 -27.45
C PRO A 50 0.05 -16.00 -27.07
N GLN A 51 0.33 -15.90 -25.77
CA GLN A 51 1.68 -16.00 -25.24
C GLN A 51 2.16 -17.44 -25.38
N LYS A 52 3.37 -17.64 -25.92
CA LYS A 52 4.00 -18.96 -25.98
C LYS A 52 4.38 -19.40 -24.56
N ALA A 53 4.18 -20.69 -24.25
CA ALA A 53 4.58 -21.24 -22.96
C ALA A 53 6.12 -21.14 -22.79
N ASN A 54 6.56 -20.62 -21.65
CA ASN A 54 7.98 -20.52 -21.31
C ASN A 54 8.40 -21.79 -20.56
N PRO A 55 9.32 -22.61 -21.09
CA PRO A 55 9.74 -23.86 -20.45
C PRO A 55 10.47 -23.65 -19.11
N ASN A 56 10.99 -22.46 -18.84
CA ASN A 56 11.64 -22.12 -17.57
C ASN A 56 10.66 -21.64 -16.48
N ILE A 57 9.36 -21.61 -16.76
CA ILE A 57 8.32 -21.19 -15.80
C ILE A 57 7.40 -22.39 -15.57
N GLN A 58 7.49 -22.99 -14.39
CA GLN A 58 6.53 -24.00 -13.96
C GLN A 58 5.27 -23.29 -13.46
N SER A 59 4.15 -23.49 -14.16
CA SER A 59 2.84 -23.05 -13.69
C SER A 59 2.10 -24.26 -13.14
N THR A 60 1.66 -24.18 -11.89
CA THR A 60 0.69 -25.15 -11.37
C THR A 60 -0.67 -24.78 -11.97
N SER A 61 -1.40 -25.78 -12.45
CA SER A 61 -2.72 -25.58 -13.04
C SER A 61 -3.71 -25.18 -11.95
N GLY A 62 -3.78 -23.88 -11.63
CA GLY A 62 -4.88 -23.32 -10.85
C GLY A 62 -6.21 -23.54 -11.57
N PRO A 63 -7.35 -23.46 -10.86
CA PRO A 63 -8.66 -23.75 -11.43
C PRO A 63 -8.92 -22.86 -12.66
N LYS A 64 -9.17 -23.50 -13.80
CA LYS A 64 -9.52 -22.82 -15.06
C LYS A 64 -10.81 -22.02 -14.82
N LYS A 65 -10.71 -20.70 -14.72
CA LYS A 65 -11.90 -19.82 -14.72
C LYS A 65 -12.57 -19.96 -16.07
N GLN A 66 -13.62 -20.79 -16.14
CA GLN A 66 -14.49 -20.85 -17.31
C GLN A 66 -15.12 -19.48 -17.52
N LYS A 67 -15.09 -18.99 -18.76
CA LYS A 67 -15.87 -17.81 -19.15
C LYS A 67 -17.34 -18.17 -18.96
N PRO A 68 -18.15 -17.36 -18.24
CA PRO A 68 -19.57 -17.65 -18.13
C PRO A 68 -20.22 -17.36 -19.49
N GLU A 69 -20.72 -18.41 -20.16
CA GLU A 69 -21.77 -18.24 -21.15
C GLU A 69 -23.05 -17.88 -20.40
N LEU A 70 -23.66 -16.75 -20.75
CA LEU A 70 -24.93 -16.31 -20.19
C LEU A 70 -26.05 -17.14 -20.82
N ALA A 71 -26.37 -18.28 -20.21
CA ALA A 71 -27.64 -18.96 -20.44
C ALA A 71 -28.62 -18.54 -19.34
N ASN A 72 -29.70 -17.88 -19.75
CA ASN A 72 -30.85 -17.63 -18.88
C ASN A 72 -31.53 -18.97 -18.57
N SER A 73 -31.32 -19.51 -17.37
CA SER A 73 -32.19 -20.54 -16.82
C SER A 73 -32.55 -20.19 -15.38
N ASP A 74 -33.81 -19.84 -15.21
CA ASP A 74 -34.49 -19.75 -13.93
C ASP A 74 -34.47 -21.13 -13.26
N SER A 75 -33.64 -21.30 -12.23
CA SER A 75 -33.68 -22.46 -11.36
C SER A 75 -33.12 -22.08 -10.00
N SER A 76 -34.05 -21.92 -9.06
CA SER A 76 -33.83 -21.81 -7.62
C SER A 76 -32.93 -22.95 -7.14
N SER A 77 -31.74 -22.63 -6.67
CA SER A 77 -30.88 -23.51 -5.87
C SER A 77 -30.07 -22.65 -4.91
N ASP A 78 -30.27 -22.94 -3.63
CA ASP A 78 -29.67 -22.31 -2.47
C ASP A 78 -28.18 -22.71 -2.40
N ASP A 79 -27.35 -21.98 -3.15
CA ASP A 79 -25.89 -22.05 -3.07
C ASP A 79 -25.41 -20.63 -2.73
N GLU A 80 -25.03 -20.43 -1.47
CA GLU A 80 -24.34 -19.26 -0.92
C GLU A 80 -22.97 -19.07 -1.61
N LYS A 81 -23.00 -18.75 -2.90
CA LYS A 81 -21.88 -18.12 -3.58
C LYS A 81 -21.75 -16.74 -2.98
N ALA A 82 -20.76 -16.57 -2.10
CA ALA A 82 -20.26 -15.26 -1.70
C ALA A 82 -19.99 -14.47 -2.98
N LYS A 83 -20.95 -13.63 -3.36
CA LYS A 83 -20.86 -12.77 -4.53
C LYS A 83 -19.72 -11.82 -4.20
N ASP A 84 -18.60 -11.95 -4.92
CA ASP A 84 -17.47 -11.03 -4.85
C ASP A 84 -18.02 -9.60 -5.00
N ALA A 85 -18.23 -8.92 -3.87
CA ALA A 85 -18.77 -7.58 -3.82
C ALA A 85 -17.67 -6.62 -4.28
N ARG A 86 -17.45 -6.57 -5.59
CA ARG A 86 -16.68 -5.53 -6.26
C ARG A 86 -17.53 -4.26 -6.31
N THR A 87 -17.78 -3.68 -5.16
CA THR A 87 -18.51 -2.42 -5.02
C THR A 87 -17.89 -1.66 -3.88
N THR A 88 -17.61 -0.38 -4.10
CA THR A 88 -17.27 0.65 -3.12
C THR A 88 -17.70 0.28 -1.70
N LEU A 89 -16.78 0.37 -0.73
CA LEU A 89 -17.06 0.14 0.70
C LEU A 89 -18.43 0.72 1.08
N SER A 90 -19.24 -0.02 1.83
CA SER A 90 -20.53 0.50 2.30
C SER A 90 -20.33 1.78 3.12
N VAL A 91 -21.34 2.65 3.20
CA VAL A 91 -21.26 3.89 4.00
C VAL A 91 -20.90 3.59 5.47
N GLN A 92 -21.36 2.45 5.99
CA GLN A 92 -21.01 1.97 7.33
C GLN A 92 -19.53 1.60 7.43
N GLN A 93 -19.01 0.77 6.53
CA GLN A 93 -17.59 0.42 6.49
C GLN A 93 -16.69 1.63 6.24
N GLN A 94 -17.13 2.61 5.45
CA GLN A 94 -16.39 3.86 5.26
C GLN A 94 -16.33 4.68 6.56
N ARG A 95 -17.43 4.74 7.32
CA ARG A 95 -17.47 5.40 8.63
C ARG A 95 -16.62 4.66 9.66
N GLU A 96 -16.70 3.34 9.70
CA GLU A 96 -15.91 2.49 10.60
C GLU A 96 -14.41 2.64 10.31
N ASN A 97 -14.02 2.61 9.03
CA ASN A 97 -12.64 2.83 8.63
C ASN A 97 -12.16 4.26 8.91
N ALA A 98 -13.07 5.26 8.86
CA ALA A 98 -12.73 6.64 9.21
C ALA A 98 -12.47 6.83 10.72
N THR A 99 -13.04 5.97 11.57
CA THR A 99 -12.82 5.95 13.02
C THR A 99 -11.87 4.84 13.48
N ALA A 100 -11.20 4.15 12.57
CA ALA A 100 -10.33 3.04 12.91
C ALA A 100 -9.19 3.50 13.83
N THR A 101 -9.04 2.80 14.97
CA THR A 101 -7.98 3.04 15.94
C THR A 101 -6.70 2.31 15.53
N TYR A 102 -5.56 2.95 15.78
CA TYR A 102 -4.26 2.32 15.58
C TYR A 102 -3.90 1.50 16.83
N GLU A 103 -3.84 0.18 16.68
CA GLU A 103 -3.73 -0.78 17.80
C GLU A 103 -2.45 -1.63 17.77
N LEU A 104 -1.48 -1.29 16.90
CA LEU A 104 -0.20 -2.00 16.87
C LEU A 104 0.70 -1.66 18.05
N ASP A 105 0.56 -0.45 18.58
CA ASP A 105 1.33 0.04 19.72
C ASP A 105 0.60 -0.24 21.04
N THR A 106 1.17 0.23 22.16
CA THR A 106 0.52 0.15 23.47
C THR A 106 -0.77 0.96 23.51
N GLU A 107 -1.78 0.41 24.19
CA GLU A 107 -3.05 1.10 24.47
C GLU A 107 -2.82 2.49 25.10
N ARG A 108 -3.68 3.46 24.78
CA ARG A 108 -3.60 4.85 25.27
C ARG A 108 -3.55 4.97 26.80
N ASP A 109 -4.08 4.02 27.54
CA ASP A 109 -4.11 4.09 29.01
C ASP A 109 -2.84 3.54 29.68
N ARG A 110 -2.03 2.80 28.93
CA ARG A 110 -0.88 2.01 29.42
C ARG A 110 0.42 2.39 28.72
N ASP A 111 0.38 3.32 27.79
CA ASP A 111 1.57 3.82 27.12
C ASP A 111 2.48 4.62 28.08
N ALA A 112 3.70 4.91 27.62
CA ALA A 112 4.68 5.62 28.44
C ALA A 112 4.21 7.04 28.81
N GLN A 113 3.45 7.70 27.94
CA GLN A 113 2.94 9.05 28.17
C GLN A 113 1.88 9.06 29.28
N ALA A 114 0.88 8.17 29.22
CA ALA A 114 -0.14 8.05 30.25
C ALA A 114 0.44 7.64 31.60
N ILE A 115 1.47 6.77 31.62
CA ILE A 115 2.18 6.41 32.86
C ILE A 115 2.90 7.64 33.44
N PHE A 116 3.53 8.45 32.59
CA PHE A 116 4.22 9.67 33.02
C PHE A 116 3.24 10.70 33.60
N GLU A 117 2.12 10.96 32.93
CA GLU A 117 1.08 11.87 33.42
C GLU A 117 0.48 11.41 34.74
N LYS A 118 0.19 10.10 34.87
CA LYS A 118 -0.32 9.51 36.12
C LYS A 118 0.69 9.69 37.26
N ALA A 119 1.97 9.43 37.01
CA ALA A 119 3.01 9.61 38.01
C ALA A 119 3.17 11.07 38.41
N GLN A 120 3.07 12.01 37.46
CA GLN A 120 3.11 13.44 37.76
C GLN A 120 1.95 13.85 38.67
N LYS A 121 0.71 13.47 38.34
CA LYS A 121 -0.47 13.77 39.16
C LYS A 121 -0.32 13.26 40.60
N ILE A 122 0.12 12.00 40.75
CA ILE A 122 0.35 11.41 42.08
C ILE A 122 1.42 12.17 42.87
N ASN A 123 2.51 12.59 42.22
CA ASN A 123 3.58 13.33 42.88
C ASN A 123 3.16 14.75 43.26
N GLU A 124 2.34 15.42 42.44
CA GLU A 124 1.76 16.73 42.75
C GLU A 124 0.81 16.63 43.96
N ASP A 125 -0.02 15.59 44.03
CA ASP A 125 -0.92 15.35 45.17
C ASP A 125 -0.17 15.06 46.48
N LEU A 126 0.96 14.33 46.38
CA LEU A 126 1.84 14.02 47.51
C LEU A 126 2.77 15.18 47.88
N GLN A 127 2.88 16.22 47.04
CA GLN A 127 3.81 17.31 47.26
C GLN A 127 3.40 18.11 48.51
N GLY A 128 4.18 17.95 49.59
CA GLY A 128 3.94 18.62 50.87
C GLY A 128 3.20 17.77 51.91
N GLN A 129 2.80 16.55 51.57
CA GLN A 129 2.32 15.57 52.54
C GLN A 129 3.50 14.83 53.20
N ALA A 130 3.28 14.31 54.41
CA ALA A 130 4.26 13.47 55.10
C ALA A 130 4.42 12.12 54.36
N ASP A 131 5.57 11.47 54.54
CA ASP A 131 5.80 10.15 53.94
C ASP A 131 4.99 9.06 54.66
N ASP A 132 3.91 8.63 54.01
CA ASP A 132 3.04 7.55 54.47
C ASP A 132 3.70 6.16 54.40
N LYS A 133 4.91 6.03 53.82
CA LYS A 133 5.64 4.76 53.58
C LYS A 133 4.86 3.70 52.79
N VAL A 134 3.80 4.11 52.09
CA VAL A 134 2.99 3.23 51.26
C VAL A 134 3.61 3.13 49.87
N TYR A 135 3.87 1.91 49.42
CA TYR A 135 4.37 1.66 48.07
C TYR A 135 3.26 1.87 47.04
N ARG A 136 3.47 2.82 46.10
CA ARG A 136 2.53 3.16 45.02
C ARG A 136 3.05 2.83 43.62
N GLY A 137 4.14 2.08 43.51
CA GLY A 137 4.77 1.67 42.25
C GLY A 137 6.14 2.29 42.01
N ILE A 138 6.92 1.67 41.12
CA ILE A 138 8.31 2.06 40.80
C ILE A 138 8.44 3.51 40.30
N ASN A 139 7.43 4.02 39.59
CA ASN A 139 7.48 5.38 39.02
C ASN A 139 7.03 6.47 40.00
N ASN A 140 6.44 6.08 41.14
CA ASN A 140 5.76 6.96 42.10
C ASN A 140 6.52 7.07 43.43
N TYR A 141 7.83 6.86 43.42
CA TYR A 141 8.66 7.20 44.58
C TYR A 141 8.65 8.71 44.80
N ALA A 142 8.70 9.13 46.07
CA ALA A 142 8.74 10.54 46.46
C ALA A 142 9.93 11.25 45.80
N GLN A 143 9.64 12.28 45.00
CA GLN A 143 10.65 13.13 44.36
C GLN A 143 10.67 14.47 45.08
N TYR A 144 11.80 14.80 45.72
CA TYR A 144 11.98 16.08 46.41
C TYR A 144 12.35 17.23 45.48
N TYR A 145 12.73 16.92 44.23
CA TYR A 145 13.11 17.89 43.23
C TYR A 145 12.17 17.80 42.04
N LYS A 146 11.55 18.93 41.69
CA LYS A 146 10.77 19.02 40.45
C LYS A 146 11.74 18.89 39.27
N LYS A 147 11.51 17.88 38.43
CA LYS A 147 12.24 17.76 37.15
C LYS A 147 11.95 19.00 36.32
N ARG A 148 12.97 19.56 35.66
CA ARG A 148 12.74 20.69 34.76
C ARG A 148 11.77 20.26 33.67
N ASP A 149 10.78 21.09 33.40
CA ASP A 149 9.81 20.83 32.35
C ASP A 149 10.55 20.49 31.06
N THR A 150 10.31 19.29 30.53
CA THR A 150 10.75 18.88 29.20
C THR A 150 9.89 19.60 28.17
N ALA A 151 9.99 20.93 28.14
CA ALA A 151 9.36 21.80 27.14
C ALA A 151 10.11 21.78 25.79
N ALA A 152 11.31 21.19 25.76
CA ALA A 152 12.15 21.11 24.57
C ALA A 152 12.08 19.70 23.96
N GLY A 153 11.02 19.42 23.20
CA GLY A 153 11.00 18.28 22.29
C GLY A 153 10.07 17.16 22.69
N ASN A 154 8.76 17.42 22.63
CA ASN A 154 7.81 16.40 22.22
C ASN A 154 7.48 16.65 20.74
N ALA A 155 8.48 16.35 19.90
CA ALA A 155 8.38 16.08 18.48
C ALA A 155 9.34 14.93 18.17
#